data_AF-A0A914QKT4-F1
#
_entry.id   AF-A0A914QKT4-F1
#
_cell.length_a   1.000
_cell.length_b   1.000
_cell.length_c   1.000
_cell.angle_alpha   90.00
_cell.angle_beta   90.00
_cell.angle_gamma   90.00
#
_symmetry.space_group_name_H-M   'P 1'
#
loop_
_entity.id
_entity.type
_entity.pdbx_description
1 polymer ?
#
loop_
_entity_poly.entity_id
_entity_poly.type
_entity_poly.pdbx_seq_one_letter_code
_entity_poly.pdbx_strand_id
1 'polypeptide(L)'
;MPESTDPFKGHWAKGPDGKLSNDCFHKAGGQFPNQGCSITTEEGFFGPDFNNGGGGVFAMEWNRDSFIKIWVFKRSEVPGDLKDNPQPQNWGKPWAHFTIGEQCSGDHFGDQEIIINLTFCGDWAGDAFPGKKPACEDKVRNDPEAYKDAYWLINSLKVYSP
;
A
#
# COMPACT_ATOMS: atom_id res chain seq x y z
N MET A 1 -12.21 -2.31 10.84
CA MET A 1 -11.06 -3.22 11.07
C MET A 1 -10.71 -3.22 12.55
N PRO A 2 -10.23 -4.34 13.12
CA PRO A 2 -9.82 -4.40 14.53
C PRO A 2 -8.74 -3.36 14.86
N GLU A 3 -8.80 -2.77 16.05
CA GLU A 3 -7.77 -1.82 16.50
C GLU A 3 -6.42 -2.51 16.79
N SER A 4 -6.45 -3.78 17.22
CA SER A 4 -5.22 -4.53 17.53
C SER A 4 -4.32 -4.65 16.30
N THR A 5 -3.02 -4.45 16.52
CA THR A 5 -1.96 -4.63 15.53
C THR A 5 -1.20 -5.94 15.72
N ASP A 6 -1.55 -6.76 16.72
CA ASP A 6 -0.89 -8.05 17.00
C ASP A 6 -0.69 -8.95 15.76
N PRO A 7 -1.62 -8.98 14.78
CA PRO A 7 -1.46 -9.82 13.59
C PRO A 7 -0.48 -9.30 12.53
N PHE A 8 0.06 -8.08 12.66
CA PHE A 8 0.92 -7.45 11.65
C PHE A 8 2.02 -6.58 12.29
N LYS A 9 2.96 -6.06 11.48
CA LYS A 9 4.10 -5.25 11.95
C LYS A 9 3.87 -3.74 11.82
N GLY A 10 3.05 -3.33 10.86
CA GLY A 10 2.73 -1.92 10.65
C GLY A 10 1.83 -1.34 11.75
N HIS A 11 1.46 -0.07 11.56
CA HIS A 11 0.58 0.65 12.47
C HIS A 11 -0.56 1.30 11.71
N TRP A 12 -1.76 1.33 12.30
CA TRP A 12 -2.87 2.10 11.74
C TRP A 12 -2.48 3.58 11.61
N ALA A 13 -2.68 4.14 10.43
CA ALA A 13 -2.58 5.57 10.20
C ALA A 13 -3.63 6.31 11.03
N LYS A 14 -3.45 7.61 11.23
CA LYS A 14 -4.40 8.44 11.98
C LYS A 14 -5.19 9.37 11.07
N GLY A 15 -6.45 9.59 11.41
CA GLY A 15 -7.30 10.60 10.79
C GLY A 15 -7.04 12.00 11.34
N PRO A 16 -7.78 13.02 10.84
CA PRO A 16 -7.64 14.41 11.28
C PRO A 16 -7.95 14.64 12.77
N ASP A 17 -8.73 13.76 13.40
CA ASP A 17 -9.04 13.83 14.83
C ASP A 17 -8.03 13.09 15.72
N GLY A 18 -6.97 12.53 15.10
CA GLY A 18 -5.92 11.77 15.77
C GLY A 18 -6.29 10.32 16.12
N LYS A 19 -7.50 9.86 15.80
CA LYS A 19 -7.93 8.46 15.97
C LYS A 19 -7.42 7.58 14.85
N LEU A 20 -7.44 6.26 15.07
CA LEU A 20 -7.01 5.28 14.10
C LEU A 20 -7.92 5.27 12.87
N SER A 21 -7.33 5.21 11.68
CA SER A 21 -8.03 5.07 10.41
C SER A 21 -8.20 3.59 10.09
N ASN A 22 -9.12 2.94 10.80
CA ASN A 22 -9.39 1.51 10.69
C ASN A 22 -10.78 1.20 10.09
N ASP A 23 -11.52 2.21 9.60
CA ASP A 23 -12.74 2.05 8.84
C ASP A 23 -12.44 2.16 7.33
N CYS A 24 -12.74 1.09 6.58
CA CYS A 24 -12.46 1.03 5.16
C CYS A 24 -13.43 1.85 4.30
N PHE A 25 -14.52 2.35 4.89
CA PHE A 25 -15.46 3.19 4.17
C PHE A 25 -14.82 4.54 3.78
N HIS A 26 -14.81 4.86 2.49
CA HIS A 26 -14.16 6.07 1.97
C HIS A 26 -14.74 7.40 2.50
N LYS A 27 -15.92 7.37 3.13
CA LYS A 27 -16.56 8.53 3.81
C LYS A 27 -16.73 8.32 5.31
N ALA A 28 -15.93 7.43 5.91
CA ALA A 28 -15.95 7.23 7.36
C ALA A 28 -15.71 8.55 8.10
N GLY A 29 -16.49 8.77 9.17
CA GLY A 29 -16.29 9.92 10.05
C GLY A 29 -14.96 9.82 10.80
N GLY A 30 -14.31 10.95 11.05
CA GLY A 30 -13.02 10.99 11.76
C GLY A 30 -11.80 10.60 10.90
N GLN A 31 -12.00 10.26 9.63
CA GLN A 31 -10.93 10.01 8.65
C GLN A 31 -10.83 11.14 7.62
N PHE A 32 -9.66 11.30 6.98
CA PHE A 32 -9.54 12.20 5.83
C PHE A 32 -10.43 11.70 4.68
N PRO A 33 -10.89 12.59 3.77
CA PRO A 33 -11.62 12.17 2.58
C PRO A 33 -10.86 11.09 1.82
N ASN A 34 -11.52 9.95 1.56
CA ASN A 34 -10.94 8.81 0.85
C ASN A 34 -9.71 8.15 1.52
N GLN A 35 -9.50 8.33 2.84
CA GLN A 35 -8.38 7.70 3.55
C GLN A 35 -8.50 6.19 3.67
N GLY A 36 -9.73 5.69 3.90
CA GLY A 36 -10.00 4.28 4.16
C GLY A 36 -9.23 3.72 5.35
N CYS A 37 -9.15 2.39 5.43
CA CYS A 37 -8.43 1.69 6.48
C CYS A 37 -6.96 1.58 6.09
N SER A 38 -6.12 2.46 6.63
CA SER A 38 -4.73 2.63 6.17
C SER A 38 -3.72 2.14 7.20
N ILE A 39 -2.77 1.31 6.77
CA ILE A 39 -1.66 0.80 7.58
C ILE A 39 -0.35 1.35 7.04
N THR A 40 0.47 1.94 7.91
CA THR A 40 1.79 2.49 7.60
C THR A 40 2.87 1.50 8.03
N THR A 41 3.90 1.34 7.20
CA THR A 41 5.11 0.54 7.49
C THR A 41 6.19 1.40 8.15
N GLU A 42 7.33 0.81 8.50
CA GLU A 42 8.56 1.59 8.71
C GLU A 42 9.09 2.20 7.39
N GLU A 43 10.13 3.01 7.50
CA GLU A 43 10.81 3.66 6.38
C GLU A 43 11.61 2.67 5.50
N GLY A 44 11.97 3.10 4.28
CA GLY A 44 12.80 2.31 3.36
C GLY A 44 12.06 1.32 2.47
N PHE A 45 10.73 1.31 2.48
CA PHE A 45 9.89 0.46 1.61
C PHE A 45 9.27 1.20 0.42
N PHE A 46 9.57 2.49 0.23
CA PHE A 46 9.06 3.29 -0.88
C PHE A 46 10.09 4.31 -1.37
N GLY A 47 9.95 4.76 -2.62
CA GLY A 47 10.67 5.91 -3.16
C GLY A 47 12.20 5.73 -3.24
N PRO A 48 12.98 6.82 -3.06
CA PRO A 48 14.43 6.79 -3.21
C PRO A 48 15.13 5.76 -2.32
N ASP A 49 14.70 5.58 -1.07
CA ASP A 49 15.33 4.63 -0.17
C ASP A 49 15.15 3.17 -0.63
N PHE A 50 13.95 2.85 -1.13
CA PHE A 50 13.68 1.54 -1.71
C PHE A 50 14.52 1.31 -2.98
N ASN A 51 14.63 2.33 -3.83
CA ASN A 51 15.44 2.27 -5.05
C ASN A 51 16.94 2.08 -4.73
N ASN A 52 17.46 2.84 -3.77
CA ASN A 52 18.85 2.72 -3.30
C ASN A 52 19.15 1.33 -2.70
N GLY A 53 18.15 0.68 -2.10
CA GLY A 53 18.23 -0.71 -1.65
C GLY A 53 18.13 -1.78 -2.75
N GLY A 54 18.03 -1.39 -4.04
CA GLY A 54 17.85 -2.32 -5.16
C GLY A 54 16.41 -2.84 -5.32
N GLY A 55 15.45 -2.11 -4.75
CA GLY A 55 14.04 -2.47 -4.71
C GLY A 55 13.75 -3.68 -3.84
N GLY A 56 12.76 -4.47 -4.23
CA GLY A 56 12.24 -5.54 -3.40
C GLY A 56 11.08 -6.27 -4.03
N VAL A 57 10.28 -6.92 -3.20
CA VAL A 57 9.05 -7.63 -3.60
C VAL A 57 7.90 -7.19 -2.70
N PHE A 58 6.78 -6.82 -3.32
CA PHE A 58 5.49 -6.71 -2.67
C PHE A 58 4.72 -8.00 -2.94
N ALA A 59 4.20 -8.62 -1.89
CA ALA A 59 3.40 -9.84 -1.98
C ALA A 59 2.07 -9.63 -1.26
N MET A 60 0.97 -9.98 -1.91
CA MET A 60 -0.37 -9.94 -1.35
C MET A 60 -0.95 -11.35 -1.33
N GLU A 61 -1.40 -11.79 -0.16
CA GLU A 61 -2.22 -12.99 -0.01
C GLU A 61 -3.65 -12.55 0.25
N TRP A 62 -4.58 -13.01 -0.58
CA TRP A 62 -5.99 -12.66 -0.46
C TRP A 62 -6.84 -13.92 -0.34
N ASN A 63 -7.55 -14.02 0.77
CA ASN A 63 -8.59 -15.00 1.00
C ASN A 63 -9.92 -14.26 1.19
N ARG A 64 -10.86 -14.48 0.26
CA ARG A 64 -12.14 -13.74 0.20
C ARG A 64 -13.02 -13.89 1.43
N ASP A 65 -12.81 -14.93 2.23
CA ASP A 65 -13.66 -15.23 3.38
C ASP A 65 -13.01 -14.86 4.71
N SER A 66 -11.75 -14.39 4.69
CA SER A 66 -11.01 -14.20 5.95
C SER A 66 -10.02 -13.04 5.99
N PHE A 67 -9.25 -12.76 4.93
CA PHE A 67 -8.23 -11.71 5.02
C PHE A 67 -7.67 -11.20 3.69
N ILE A 68 -7.06 -10.02 3.76
CA ILE A 68 -6.04 -9.53 2.83
C ILE A 68 -4.78 -9.25 3.66
N LYS A 69 -3.66 -9.89 3.31
CA LYS A 69 -2.35 -9.68 3.96
C LYS A 69 -1.34 -9.18 2.94
N ILE A 70 -0.48 -8.26 3.37
CA ILE A 70 0.54 -7.67 2.51
C ILE A 70 1.89 -7.76 3.19
N TRP A 71 2.87 -8.31 2.48
CA TRP A 71 4.28 -8.29 2.83
C TRP A 71 5.03 -7.38 1.86
N VAL A 72 6.08 -6.77 2.38
CA VAL A 72 7.07 -6.02 1.61
C VAL A 72 8.43 -6.50 2.08
N PHE A 73 9.22 -6.99 1.13
CA PHE A 73 10.56 -7.52 1.38
C PHE A 73 11.58 -6.62 0.70
N LYS A 74 12.60 -6.17 1.44
CA LYS A 74 13.78 -5.54 0.81
C LYS A 74 14.49 -6.58 -0.04
N ARG A 75 15.26 -6.16 -1.06
CA ARG A 75 15.94 -7.06 -2.00
C ARG A 75 16.68 -8.22 -1.32
N SER A 76 17.37 -7.95 -0.21
CA SER A 76 18.16 -8.93 0.55
C SER A 76 17.33 -9.89 1.40
N GLU A 77 16.04 -9.60 1.61
CA GLU A 77 15.15 -10.33 2.52
C GLU A 77 14.10 -11.15 1.78
N VAL A 78 14.12 -11.15 0.44
CA VAL A 78 13.13 -11.85 -0.39
C VAL A 78 13.19 -13.36 -0.11
N PRO A 79 12.10 -13.97 0.38
CA PRO A 79 12.01 -15.41 0.57
C PRO A 79 12.32 -16.21 -0.71
N GLY A 80 13.04 -17.32 -0.57
CA GLY A 80 13.46 -18.14 -1.71
C GLY A 80 12.30 -18.85 -2.44
N ASP A 81 11.23 -19.15 -1.71
CA ASP A 81 10.05 -19.87 -2.18
C ASP A 81 9.13 -19.01 -3.07
N LEU A 82 9.20 -17.67 -2.97
CA LEU A 82 8.42 -16.73 -3.80
C LEU A 82 8.59 -16.92 -5.30
N LYS A 83 9.70 -17.53 -5.74
CA LYS A 83 9.99 -17.72 -7.16
C LYS A 83 9.12 -18.79 -7.79
N ASP A 84 8.81 -19.85 -7.06
CA ASP A 84 8.27 -21.09 -7.62
C ASP A 84 7.00 -21.56 -6.91
N ASN A 85 7.06 -21.74 -5.58
CA ASN A 85 5.95 -22.25 -4.78
C ASN A 85 5.83 -21.44 -3.47
N PRO A 86 5.22 -20.23 -3.53
CA PRO A 86 5.10 -19.35 -2.37
C PRO A 86 4.40 -20.03 -1.20
N GLN A 87 4.96 -19.91 0.02
CA GLN A 87 4.41 -20.42 1.27
C GLN A 87 4.28 -19.28 2.29
N PRO A 88 3.23 -18.42 2.17
CA PRO A 88 3.06 -17.21 2.99
C PRO A 88 3.11 -17.43 4.50
N GLN A 89 2.69 -18.62 4.97
CA GLN A 89 2.72 -19.01 6.37
C GLN A 89 4.13 -19.02 6.98
N ASN A 90 5.17 -19.12 6.15
CA ASN A 90 6.58 -19.15 6.57
C ASN A 90 7.26 -17.77 6.54
N TRP A 91 6.61 -16.72 6.03
CA TRP A 91 7.22 -15.39 5.89
C TRP A 91 7.14 -14.53 7.15
N GLY A 92 6.55 -15.06 8.22
CA GLY A 92 6.30 -14.33 9.46
C GLY A 92 5.18 -13.29 9.32
N LYS A 93 5.09 -12.37 10.29
CA LYS A 93 4.01 -11.37 10.32
C LYS A 93 4.06 -10.45 9.08
N PRO A 94 2.90 -10.23 8.42
CA PRO A 94 2.81 -9.26 7.33
C PRO A 94 2.98 -7.82 7.85
N TRP A 95 3.22 -6.89 6.92
CA TRP A 95 3.20 -5.46 7.22
C TRP A 95 1.78 -4.93 7.40
N ALA A 96 0.83 -5.46 6.63
CA ALA A 96 -0.58 -5.12 6.74
C ALA A 96 -1.45 -6.39 6.78
N HIS A 97 -2.50 -6.38 7.59
CA HIS A 97 -3.47 -7.46 7.69
C HIS A 97 -4.87 -6.85 7.87
N PHE A 98 -5.69 -7.01 6.85
CA PHE A 98 -7.10 -6.63 6.83
C PHE A 98 -7.96 -7.87 7.02
N THR A 99 -8.85 -7.87 8.01
CA THR A 99 -9.75 -8.99 8.30
C THR A 99 -11.03 -8.88 7.48
N ILE A 100 -11.44 -9.96 6.84
CA ILE A 100 -12.73 -10.11 6.17
C ILE A 100 -13.60 -11.05 7.01
N GLY A 101 -14.90 -10.76 7.13
CA GLY A 101 -15.84 -11.51 7.94
C GLY A 101 -16.95 -10.62 8.49
N GLU A 102 -17.31 -10.83 9.76
CA GLU A 102 -18.46 -10.17 10.40
C GLU A 102 -18.41 -8.64 10.36
N GLN A 103 -17.23 -8.04 10.52
CA GLN A 103 -17.03 -6.59 10.56
C GLN A 103 -16.78 -5.96 9.17
N CYS A 104 -16.55 -6.78 8.14
CA CYS A 104 -16.26 -6.33 6.78
C CYS A 104 -16.55 -7.48 5.81
N SER A 105 -17.66 -7.42 5.06
CA SER A 105 -18.02 -8.49 4.14
C SER A 105 -17.01 -8.63 2.99
N GLY A 106 -16.73 -9.86 2.58
CA GLY A 106 -15.93 -10.16 1.40
C GLY A 106 -16.58 -9.65 0.10
N ASP A 107 -17.90 -9.44 0.11
CA ASP A 107 -18.67 -8.93 -1.03
C ASP A 107 -18.30 -7.49 -1.44
N HIS A 108 -17.57 -6.77 -0.58
CA HIS A 108 -16.99 -5.47 -0.95
C HIS A 108 -15.89 -5.61 -2.02
N PHE A 109 -15.36 -6.82 -2.25
CA PHE A 109 -14.26 -7.09 -3.16
C PHE A 109 -14.70 -8.07 -4.27
N GLY A 110 -15.06 -7.52 -5.43
CA GLY A 110 -15.26 -8.29 -6.66
C GLY A 110 -13.93 -8.73 -7.28
N ASP A 111 -13.98 -9.28 -8.50
CA ASP A 111 -12.75 -9.58 -9.25
C ASP A 111 -11.91 -8.30 -9.43
N GLN A 112 -10.62 -8.40 -9.11
CA GLN A 112 -9.71 -7.26 -9.09
C GLN A 112 -8.83 -7.24 -10.33
N GLU A 113 -8.52 -6.03 -10.80
CA GLU A 113 -7.54 -5.79 -11.86
C GLU A 113 -6.25 -5.24 -11.26
N ILE A 114 -5.09 -5.72 -11.76
CA ILE A 114 -3.81 -5.17 -11.33
C ILE A 114 -3.52 -3.91 -12.14
N ILE A 115 -3.48 -2.76 -11.46
CA ILE A 115 -3.22 -1.45 -12.06
C ILE A 115 -1.85 -0.95 -11.61
N ILE A 116 -0.99 -0.63 -12.58
CA ILE A 116 0.29 0.05 -12.33
C ILE A 116 0.20 1.40 -13.03
N ASN A 117 0.16 2.47 -12.24
CA ASN A 117 0.05 3.82 -12.76
C ASN A 117 1.08 4.75 -12.12
N LEU A 118 1.30 5.88 -12.77
CA LEU A 118 2.03 7.02 -12.22
C LEU A 118 1.29 8.26 -12.67
N THR A 119 0.79 9.04 -11.70
CA THR A 119 0.06 10.29 -11.93
C THR A 119 0.71 11.41 -11.15
N PHE A 120 0.36 12.64 -11.50
CA PHE A 120 0.90 13.85 -10.88
C PHE A 120 -0.22 14.71 -10.32
N CYS A 121 0.04 15.33 -9.17
CA CYS A 121 -0.87 16.24 -8.49
C CYS A 121 -2.22 15.56 -8.16
N GLY A 122 -3.28 15.88 -8.90
CA GLY A 122 -4.61 15.33 -8.66
C GLY A 122 -5.11 15.58 -7.24
N ASP A 123 -6.05 14.75 -6.81
CA ASP A 123 -6.78 14.94 -5.56
C ASP A 123 -5.89 14.75 -4.33
N TRP A 124 -4.94 13.81 -4.37
CA TRP A 124 -4.08 13.56 -3.21
C TRP A 124 -2.79 14.37 -3.24
N ALA A 125 -1.89 14.08 -4.19
CA ALA A 125 -0.57 14.72 -4.21
C ALA A 125 -0.68 16.24 -4.40
N GLY A 126 -1.66 16.71 -5.19
CA GLY A 126 -1.92 18.13 -5.41
C GLY A 126 -2.40 18.84 -4.14
N ASP A 127 -3.36 18.26 -3.41
CA ASP A 127 -3.87 18.86 -2.18
C ASP A 127 -2.86 18.81 -1.03
N ALA A 128 -2.00 17.80 -1.00
CA ALA A 128 -0.90 17.69 -0.04
C ALA A 128 0.29 18.60 -0.39
N PHE A 129 0.44 19.03 -1.64
CA PHE A 129 1.58 19.83 -2.08
C PHE A 129 1.61 21.22 -1.44
N PRO A 130 2.79 21.76 -1.06
CA PRO A 130 2.92 23.15 -0.62
C PRO A 130 2.47 24.13 -1.71
N GLY A 131 1.48 24.98 -1.43
CA GLY A 131 0.86 25.82 -2.46
C GLY A 131 -0.25 25.12 -3.26
N LYS A 132 -0.63 23.91 -2.85
CA LYS A 132 -1.75 23.13 -3.37
C LYS A 132 -1.61 22.77 -4.85
N LYS A 133 -2.72 22.31 -5.44
CA LYS A 133 -2.80 21.82 -6.81
C LYS A 133 -2.18 22.77 -7.85
N PRO A 134 -2.39 24.11 -7.83
CA PRO A 134 -1.76 25.00 -8.81
C PRO A 134 -0.23 24.97 -8.76
N ALA A 135 0.35 25.05 -7.56
CA ALA A 135 1.81 25.00 -7.40
C ALA A 135 2.39 23.63 -7.80
N CYS A 136 1.65 22.55 -7.52
CA CYS A 136 2.04 21.22 -7.98
C CYS A 136 2.05 21.13 -9.51
N GLU A 137 0.99 21.59 -10.18
CA GLU A 137 0.85 21.55 -11.63
C GLU A 137 1.94 22.41 -12.30
N ASP A 138 2.24 23.58 -11.75
CA ASP A 138 3.33 24.44 -12.22
C ASP A 138 4.70 23.78 -12.06
N LYS A 139 4.95 23.09 -10.95
CA LYS A 139 6.21 22.34 -10.73
C LYS A 139 6.37 21.22 -11.74
N VAL A 140 5.33 20.41 -11.93
CA VAL A 140 5.32 19.28 -12.88
C VAL A 140 5.52 19.75 -14.31
N ARG A 141 4.86 20.85 -14.69
CA ARG A 141 4.95 21.41 -16.04
C ARG A 141 6.35 21.96 -16.37
N ASN A 142 6.99 22.61 -15.41
CA ASN A 142 8.16 23.44 -15.67
C ASN A 142 9.50 22.83 -15.22
N ASP A 143 9.50 21.67 -14.54
CA ASP A 143 10.72 21.00 -14.08
C ASP A 143 10.75 19.50 -14.45
N PRO A 144 10.80 19.16 -15.76
CA PRO A 144 10.76 17.76 -16.21
C PRO A 144 11.94 16.93 -15.68
N GLU A 145 13.07 17.57 -15.42
CA GLU A 145 14.30 16.91 -14.96
C GLU A 145 14.15 16.33 -13.55
N ALA A 146 13.24 16.86 -12.73
CA ALA A 146 12.94 16.35 -11.39
C ALA A 146 12.27 14.96 -11.40
N TYR A 147 11.79 14.50 -12.56
CA TYR A 147 11.00 13.27 -12.68
C TYR A 147 11.74 12.13 -13.40
N LYS A 148 13.05 12.24 -13.59
CA LYS A 148 13.86 11.17 -14.22
C LYS A 148 13.77 9.83 -13.50
N ASP A 149 13.59 9.87 -12.19
CA ASP A 149 13.45 8.67 -11.35
C ASP A 149 11.99 8.24 -11.15
N ALA A 150 11.04 8.90 -11.81
CA ALA A 150 9.61 8.59 -11.74
C ALA A 150 9.22 7.53 -12.79
N TYR A 151 9.68 6.29 -12.60
CA TYR A 151 9.35 5.16 -13.48
C TYR A 151 9.28 3.85 -12.69
N TRP A 152 8.67 2.83 -13.31
CA TRP A 152 8.65 1.46 -12.79
C TRP A 152 9.65 0.59 -13.57
N LEU A 153 10.49 -0.15 -12.85
CA LEU A 153 11.29 -1.24 -13.42
C LEU A 153 10.85 -2.56 -12.78
N ILE A 154 10.00 -3.30 -13.48
CA ILE A 154 9.34 -4.50 -12.95
C ILE A 154 10.02 -5.74 -13.52
N ASN A 155 10.69 -6.50 -12.66
CA ASN A 155 11.33 -7.76 -13.07
C ASN A 155 10.30 -8.87 -13.36
N SER A 156 9.24 -8.94 -12.56
CA SER A 156 8.19 -9.93 -12.74
C SER A 156 6.91 -9.51 -12.00
N LEU A 157 5.78 -9.86 -12.59
CA LEU A 157 4.47 -9.89 -11.95
C LEU A 157 3.94 -11.31 -12.08
N LYS A 158 3.62 -11.94 -10.95
CA LYS A 158 3.13 -13.32 -10.89
C LYS A 158 1.87 -13.36 -10.05
N VAL A 159 0.88 -14.12 -10.51
CA VAL A 159 -0.36 -14.41 -9.78
C VAL A 159 -0.42 -15.91 -9.58
N TYR A 160 -0.72 -16.31 -8.35
CA TYR A 160 -0.87 -17.70 -7.95
C TYR A 160 -2.31 -17.91 -7.50
N SER A 161 -2.85 -19.09 -7.78
CA SER A 161 -4.11 -19.56 -7.19
C SER A 161 -3.82 -20.79 -6.33
N PRO A 162 -4.60 -21.01 -5.25
CA PRO A 162 -4.58 -22.28 -4.52
C PRO A 162 -4.89 -23.48 -5.41
#